data_AF-A0A7W1FYZ7-F1
#
_entry.id   AF-A0A7W1FYZ7-F1
#
_cell.length_a   1.000
_cell.length_b   1.000
_cell.length_c   1.000
_cell.angle_alpha   90.00
_cell.angle_beta   90.00
_cell.angle_gamma   90.00
#
_symmetry.space_group_name_H-M   'P 1'
#
loop_
_entity.id
_entity.type
_entity.pdbx_description
1 polymer ?
#
loop_
_entity_poly.entity_id
_entity_poly.type
_entity_poly.pdbx_seq_one_letter_code
_entity_poly.pdbx_strand_id
1 'polypeptide(L)' 'MSSFSKEELVRYSRQMMLPEIKLKGQEKIKAAKVLVVGAGG' A
#
# COMPACT_ATOMS: atom_id res chain seq x y z
N MET A 1 -3.16 -15.67 -6.03
CA MET A 1 -4.24 -15.41 -5.06
C MET A 1 -4.06 -13.99 -4.56
N SER A 2 -5.12 -13.18 -4.56
CA SER A 2 -5.08 -11.75 -4.24
C SER A 2 -4.41 -11.54 -2.88
N SER A 3 -3.23 -10.89 -2.87
CA SER A 3 -2.42 -10.63 -1.67
C SER A 3 -3.06 -9.63 -0.69
N PHE A 4 -4.30 -9.21 -0.93
CA PHE A 4 -5.03 -8.21 -0.16
C PHE A 4 -6.33 -8.79 0.40
N SER A 5 -6.63 -8.47 1.65
CA SER A 5 -7.94 -8.73 2.23
C SER A 5 -9.02 -7.86 1.57
N LYS A 6 -10.29 -8.21 1.76
CA LYS A 6 -11.41 -7.41 1.21
C LYS A 6 -11.38 -5.98 1.74
N GLU A 7 -11.02 -5.81 3.01
CA GLU A 7 -10.91 -4.52 3.68
C GLU A 7 -9.78 -3.68 3.11
N GLU A 8 -8.64 -4.31 2.79
CA GLU A 8 -7.51 -3.62 2.17
C GLU A 8 -7.81 -3.17 0.74
N LEU A 9 -8.54 -3.99 -0.04
CA LEU A 9 -8.98 -3.61 -1.38
C LEU A 9 -9.89 -2.39 -1.34
N VAL A 10 -10.84 -2.33 -0.40
CA VAL A 10 -11.70 -1.16 -0.20
C VAL A 10 -10.88 0.06 0.25
N ARG A 11 -9.97 -0.12 1.22
CA ARG A 11 -9.15 0.95 1.78
C ARG A 11 -8.21 1.60 0.75
N TYR A 12 -7.54 0.79 -0.07
CA TYR A 12 -6.51 1.24 -1.01
C TYR A 12 -7.02 1.44 -2.44
N SER A 13 -8.31 1.21 -2.70
CA SER A 13 -8.92 1.31 -4.04
C SER A 13 -8.53 2.59 -4.78
N ARG A 14 -8.64 3.76 -4.13
CA ARG A 14 -8.27 5.04 -4.76
C ARG A 14 -6.79 5.16 -5.12
N GLN A 15 -5.90 4.63 -4.30
CA GLN A 15 -4.46 4.65 -4.57
C GLN A 15 -4.11 3.70 -5.72
N MET A 16 -4.71 2.50 -5.74
CA MET A 16 -4.51 1.52 -6.81
C MET A 16 -5.07 1.97 -8.17
N MET A 17 -6.00 2.94 -8.21
CA MET A 17 -6.48 3.53 -9.47
C MET A 17 -5.45 4.46 -10.13
N LEU A 18 -4.49 5.00 -9.37
CA LEU A 18 -3.47 5.89 -9.92
C LEU A 18 -2.52 5.10 -10.85
N PRO A 19 -2.27 5.59 -12.10
CA PRO A 19 -1.43 4.92 -13.07
C PRO A 19 -0.02 4.58 -12.58
N GLU A 20 0.52 5.39 -11.67
CA GLU A 20 1.87 5.30 -11.10
C GLU A 20 1.98 4.21 -10.02
N ILE A 21 0.88 3.94 -9.31
CA ILE A 21 0.83 2.96 -8.23
C ILE A 21 0.34 1.62 -8.79
N LYS A 22 -0.90 1.58 -9.31
CA LYS A 22 -1.60 0.35 -9.70
C LYS A 22 -1.57 -0.71 -8.59
N LEU A 23 -1.98 -1.94 -8.90
CA LEU A 23 -1.90 -3.06 -7.97
C LEU A 23 -0.44 -3.35 -7.55
N LYS A 24 0.50 -3.34 -8.51
CA LYS A 24 1.91 -3.68 -8.27
C LYS A 24 2.61 -2.71 -7.31
N GLY A 25 2.32 -1.41 -7.40
CA GLY A 25 2.87 -0.41 -6.48
C GLY A 25 2.35 -0.61 -5.07
N GLN A 26 1.06 -0.90 -4.92
CA GLN A 26 0.50 -1.20 -3.60
C GLN A 26 1.06 -2.49 -2.99
N GLU A 27 1.32 -3.52 -3.80
CA GLU A 27 1.99 -4.75 -3.33
C GLU A 27 3.40 -4.46 -2.80
N LYS A 28 4.15 -3.59 -3.49
CA LYS A 28 5.47 -3.16 -3.01
C LYS A 28 5.41 -2.39 -1.70
N ILE A 29 4.46 -1.47 -1.56
CA ILE A 29 4.24 -0.71 -0.31
C ILE A 29 3.86 -1.66 0.83
N LYS A 30 2.96 -2.62 0.58
CA LYS A 30 2.53 -3.60 1.58
C LYS A 30 3.68 -4.51 2.04
N ALA A 31 4.59 -4.88 1.13
CA ALA A 31 5.75 -5.70 1.45
C ALA A 31 6.94 -4.90 2.05
N ALA A 32 6.89 -3.57 2.00
CA ALA A 32 7.99 -2.73 2.45
C ALA A 32 8.12 -2.74 3.98
N LYS A 33 9.35 -2.57 4.46
CA LYS A 33 9.68 -2.32 5.87
C LYS A 33 10.40 -0.97 5.95
N VAL A 34 9.89 -0.07 6.77
CA VAL A 34 10.44 1.29 6.91
C VAL A 34 10.86 1.50 8.36
N LEU A 35 12.10 1.93 8.57
CA LEU A 35 12.60 2.38 9.87
C LEU A 35 12.43 3.90 9.96
N VAL A 36 11.78 4.37 11.02
CA VAL A 36 11.68 5.80 11.33
C VAL A 36 12.50 6.05 12.60
N VAL A 37 13.48 6.95 12.53
CA VAL A 37 14.35 7.32 13.66
C VAL A 37 13.97 8.71 14.15
N GLY A 38 13.43 8.77 15.36
CA GLY A 38 12.84 9.99 15.93
C GLY A 38 11.39 10.17 15.50
N ALA A 39 10.51 10.47 16.46
CA ALA A 39 9.08 10.71 16.26
C ALA A 39 8.70 12.08 16.83
N GLY A 40 9.44 13.10 16.42
CA GLY A 40 9.07 14.50 16.65
C GLY A 40 7.82 14.90 15.84
N GLY A 41 7.35 16.13 16.02
CA GLY A 41 6.22 16.72 15.30
C GLY A 41 6.59 17.37 13.98
#